data_AF-A0A1G6U776-F1
#
_entry.id   AF-A0A1G6U776-F1
#
_cell.length_a   1.000
_cell.length_b   1.000
_cell.length_c   1.000
_cell.angle_alpha   90.00
_cell.angle_beta   90.00
_cell.angle_gamma   90.00
#
_symmetry.space_group_name_H-M   'P 1'
#
loop_
_entity.id
_entity.type
_entity.pdbx_description
1 polymer ?
#
loop_
_entity_poly.entity_id
_entity_poly.type
_entity_poly.pdbx_seq_one_letter_code
_entity_poly.pdbx_strand_id
1 'polypeptide(L)'
;MAKKSAQAAPATEPNGTVEPKPVAATDKKGKATPKRPNQSKARPPVNPPLSNKEKREAVKKSGPLTKEQKRQAKEDVRAERARIAEGQWKGDPLFDKYHLARDRGPERLLVRDIVDSRWSIGQYYMFGAFAILIFSTSGSVQLQSYLFIALLVLTAVIVVESICLTRRVKRLVFARFPRTEQRKGGLYWYAIQRSIMPRSMRNPRARMSYKAKEDDLGKVVK
;
A
#
# COMPACT_ATOMS: atom_id res chain seq x y z
N MET A 1 -8.39 44.81 45.98
CA MET A 1 -7.09 44.49 46.62
C MET A 1 -7.20 43.07 47.17
N ALA A 2 -6.19 42.21 47.28
CA ALA A 2 -4.84 42.07 46.74
C ALA A 2 -4.33 40.71 47.29
N LYS A 3 -3.46 40.01 46.55
CA LYS A 3 -2.73 38.76 46.89
C LYS A 3 -2.74 38.29 48.36
N LYS A 4 -2.84 36.97 48.59
CA LYS A 4 -1.67 36.09 48.92
C LYS A 4 -2.07 34.72 49.49
N SER A 5 -1.80 33.66 48.73
CA SER A 5 -1.64 32.29 49.24
C SER A 5 -0.41 31.69 48.57
N ALA A 6 0.66 31.49 49.34
CA ALA A 6 1.91 30.88 48.87
C ALA A 6 2.13 29.56 49.61
N GLN A 7 2.64 28.55 48.91
CA GLN A 7 2.82 27.20 49.44
C GLN A 7 4.32 26.89 49.59
N ALA A 8 4.69 26.27 50.71
CA ALA A 8 6.08 25.94 51.05
C ALA A 8 6.14 24.62 51.83
N ALA A 9 7.35 24.03 51.89
CA ALA A 9 7.72 22.79 52.58
C ALA A 9 9.22 22.92 52.99
N PRO A 10 9.95 21.89 53.48
CA PRO A 10 9.60 20.68 54.25
C PRO A 10 10.48 20.48 55.53
N ALA A 11 10.16 19.48 56.39
CA ALA A 11 11.02 18.79 57.38
C ALA A 11 10.24 17.55 57.94
N THR A 12 10.75 16.33 58.27
CA THR A 12 12.02 15.84 58.90
C THR A 12 11.98 15.96 60.44
N GLU A 13 12.12 14.93 61.31
CA GLU A 13 12.25 13.43 61.27
C GLU A 13 12.21 12.90 62.77
N PRO A 14 12.62 11.67 63.24
CA PRO A 14 13.06 10.37 62.65
C PRO A 14 12.36 9.11 63.31
N ASN A 15 13.09 7.97 63.41
CA ASN A 15 12.96 6.80 64.33
C ASN A 15 12.08 5.59 63.86
N GLY A 16 12.54 4.32 63.84
CA GLY A 16 13.83 3.73 64.26
C GLY A 16 14.14 2.33 63.67
N THR A 17 15.37 1.85 63.88
CA THR A 17 16.03 0.73 63.15
C THR A 17 15.83 -0.68 63.76
N VAL A 18 15.87 -1.75 62.94
CA VAL A 18 16.61 -3.04 63.18
C VAL A 18 16.40 -4.04 62.02
N GLU A 19 17.45 -4.80 61.67
CA GLU A 19 17.52 -5.89 60.67
C GLU A 19 17.98 -7.23 61.35
N PRO A 20 18.07 -8.41 60.68
CA PRO A 20 17.13 -9.08 59.75
C PRO A 20 17.01 -10.61 60.06
N LYS A 21 16.64 -11.43 59.05
CA LYS A 21 16.84 -12.92 58.93
C LYS A 21 15.75 -13.81 59.61
N PRO A 22 15.62 -15.11 59.26
CA PRO A 22 14.98 -15.60 58.03
C PRO A 22 13.83 -16.62 58.27
N VAL A 23 13.00 -16.90 57.26
CA VAL A 23 12.11 -18.10 57.29
C VAL A 23 11.79 -18.69 55.90
N ALA A 24 11.70 -20.03 55.89
CA ALA A 24 10.96 -20.92 54.98
C ALA A 24 11.10 -20.81 53.46
N ALA A 25 11.43 -21.94 52.83
CA ALA A 25 11.21 -22.18 51.40
C ALA A 25 9.73 -22.44 51.09
N THR A 26 9.32 -22.22 49.84
CA THR A 26 8.01 -22.62 49.29
C THR A 26 8.19 -23.34 47.95
N ASP A 27 7.18 -24.15 47.59
CA ASP A 27 7.40 -25.34 46.76
C ASP A 27 7.66 -25.16 45.26
N LYS A 28 8.32 -26.18 44.69
CA LYS A 28 8.68 -26.29 43.28
C LYS A 28 7.42 -26.34 42.40
N LYS A 29 7.06 -25.20 41.79
CA LYS A 29 5.92 -25.08 40.87
C LYS A 29 6.00 -26.13 39.75
N GLY A 30 4.91 -26.89 39.60
CA GLY A 30 4.94 -28.19 38.91
C GLY A 30 5.07 -28.15 37.38
N LYS A 31 5.80 -29.14 36.87
CA LYS A 31 5.85 -29.69 35.49
C LYS A 31 6.06 -28.70 34.33
N ALA A 32 7.19 -28.87 33.63
CA ALA A 32 7.42 -28.22 32.35
C ALA A 32 6.39 -28.64 31.29
N THR A 33 5.90 -27.66 30.52
CA THR A 33 5.02 -27.87 29.36
C THR A 33 5.65 -28.88 28.39
N PRO A 34 4.89 -29.88 27.87
CA PRO A 34 5.46 -30.91 27.01
C PRO A 34 6.10 -30.29 25.76
N LYS A 35 7.39 -30.60 25.55
CA LYS A 35 8.20 -30.05 24.47
C LYS A 35 7.64 -30.52 23.13
N ARG A 36 7.10 -29.58 22.34
CA ARG A 36 6.47 -29.83 21.03
C ARG A 36 7.35 -30.77 20.19
N PRO A 37 6.80 -31.87 19.63
CA PRO A 37 7.60 -32.83 18.88
C PRO A 37 8.30 -32.15 17.71
N ASN A 38 9.51 -32.62 17.39
CA ASN A 38 10.36 -32.06 16.35
C ASN A 38 9.65 -32.09 15.00
N GLN A 39 9.03 -30.97 14.60
CA GLN A 39 8.46 -30.80 13.28
C GLN A 39 9.61 -30.83 12.29
N SER A 40 9.77 -31.98 11.60
CA SER A 40 10.83 -32.20 10.63
C SER A 40 10.83 -31.06 9.62
N LYS A 41 11.95 -30.34 9.50
CA LYS A 41 12.09 -29.25 8.53
C LYS A 41 11.72 -29.79 7.16
N ALA A 42 10.75 -29.13 6.51
CA ALA A 42 10.32 -29.51 5.17
C ALA A 42 11.54 -29.62 4.26
N ARG A 43 11.61 -30.71 3.47
CA ARG A 43 12.73 -30.94 2.55
C ARG A 43 12.89 -29.69 1.67
N PRO A 44 14.11 -29.15 1.50
CA PRO A 44 14.30 -27.99 0.64
C PRO A 44 13.79 -28.31 -0.77
N PRO A 45 13.21 -27.33 -1.49
CA PRO A 45 12.72 -27.55 -2.85
C PRO A 45 13.88 -28.03 -3.73
N VAL A 46 13.60 -28.97 -4.64
CA VAL A 46 14.62 -29.70 -5.44
C VAL A 46 15.57 -28.78 -6.21
N ASN A 47 15.14 -27.56 -6.53
CA ASN A 47 16.03 -26.45 -6.86
C ASN A 47 15.66 -25.23 -5.99
N PRO A 48 16.45 -24.88 -4.96
CA PRO A 48 16.27 -23.61 -4.26
C PRO A 48 16.71 -22.45 -5.16
N PRO A 49 16.07 -21.27 -5.07
CA PRO A 49 16.47 -20.11 -5.85
C PRO A 49 17.86 -19.61 -5.40
N LEU A 50 18.85 -19.67 -6.31
CA LEU A 50 20.25 -19.34 -6.08
C LEU A 50 20.44 -18.12 -5.14
N SER A 51 21.23 -18.32 -4.10
CA SER A 51 21.68 -17.32 -3.14
C SER A 51 22.40 -16.17 -3.83
N ASN A 52 22.39 -14.98 -3.22
CA ASN A 52 23.15 -13.83 -3.73
C ASN A 52 24.67 -14.07 -3.73
N LYS A 53 25.18 -15.05 -2.97
CA LYS A 53 26.58 -15.53 -3.10
C LYS A 53 26.76 -16.37 -4.36
N GLU A 54 25.97 -17.44 -4.50
CA GLU A 54 26.01 -18.35 -5.66
C GLU A 54 25.78 -17.62 -6.99
N LYS A 55 24.89 -16.62 -7.04
CA LYS A 55 24.69 -15.74 -8.21
C LYS A 55 25.95 -14.95 -8.56
N ARG A 56 26.65 -14.38 -7.56
CA ARG A 56 27.92 -13.66 -7.79
C ARG A 56 29.03 -14.61 -8.23
N GLU A 57 29.04 -15.84 -7.72
CA GLU A 57 30.01 -16.88 -8.12
C GLU A 57 29.72 -17.41 -9.53
N ALA A 58 28.46 -17.61 -9.90
CA ALA A 58 28.06 -17.95 -11.27
C ALA A 58 28.48 -16.87 -12.27
N VAL A 59 28.24 -15.59 -11.95
CA VAL A 59 28.66 -14.45 -12.79
C VAL A 59 30.19 -14.30 -12.85
N LYS A 60 30.93 -14.73 -11.82
CA LYS A 60 32.40 -14.85 -11.90
C LYS A 60 32.83 -16.02 -12.78
N LYS A 61 32.18 -17.19 -12.66
CA LYS A 61 32.47 -18.41 -13.43
C LYS A 61 32.14 -18.28 -14.92
N SER A 62 31.15 -17.45 -15.30
CA SER A 62 30.83 -17.16 -16.70
C SER A 62 31.87 -16.28 -17.43
N GLY A 63 32.85 -15.74 -16.71
CA GLY A 63 33.91 -14.92 -17.29
C GLY A 63 33.45 -13.56 -17.84
N PRO A 64 34.38 -12.77 -18.41
CA PRO A 64 34.07 -11.49 -19.02
C PRO A 64 33.46 -11.69 -20.42
N LEU A 65 32.14 -11.56 -20.55
CA LEU A 65 31.42 -11.71 -21.84
C LEU A 65 32.13 -11.02 -23.02
N THR A 66 32.17 -11.68 -24.17
CA THR A 66 32.77 -11.17 -25.41
C THR A 66 32.10 -9.87 -25.86
N LYS A 67 32.77 -9.04 -26.68
CA LYS A 67 32.18 -7.78 -27.20
C LYS A 67 30.83 -8.01 -27.89
N GLU A 68 30.67 -9.14 -28.59
CA GLU A 68 29.44 -9.51 -29.30
C GLU A 68 28.32 -9.97 -28.35
N GLN A 69 28.63 -10.86 -27.40
CA GLN A 69 27.71 -11.25 -26.32
C GLN A 69 27.21 -10.02 -25.53
N LYS A 70 28.07 -9.02 -25.32
CA LYS A 70 27.73 -7.72 -24.70
C LYS A 70 26.87 -6.80 -25.58
N ARG A 71 26.80 -7.04 -26.90
CA ARG A 71 25.86 -6.36 -27.82
C ARG A 71 24.52 -7.09 -27.82
N GLN A 72 24.54 -8.41 -28.03
CA GLN A 72 23.36 -9.28 -27.95
C GLN A 72 22.60 -9.08 -26.64
N ALA A 73 23.25 -9.21 -25.47
CA ALA A 73 22.59 -9.00 -24.18
C ALA A 73 22.05 -7.56 -23.96
N LYS A 74 22.59 -6.54 -24.66
CA LYS A 74 22.01 -5.18 -24.65
C LYS A 74 20.82 -5.06 -25.59
N GLU A 75 20.86 -5.75 -26.73
CA GLU A 75 19.79 -5.81 -27.72
C GLU A 75 18.61 -6.62 -27.18
N ASP A 76 18.84 -7.74 -26.50
CA ASP A 76 17.83 -8.51 -25.75
C ASP A 76 17.14 -7.66 -24.68
N VAL A 77 17.92 -6.98 -23.83
CA VAL A 77 17.38 -6.08 -22.80
C VAL A 77 16.64 -4.87 -23.42
N ARG A 78 17.05 -4.41 -24.61
CA ARG A 78 16.34 -3.36 -25.35
C ARG A 78 15.04 -3.88 -25.95
N ALA A 79 15.02 -5.10 -26.48
CA ALA A 79 13.85 -5.76 -27.05
C ALA A 79 12.83 -6.15 -25.96
N GLU A 80 13.27 -6.63 -24.79
CA GLU A 80 12.39 -6.86 -23.65
C GLU A 80 11.79 -5.55 -23.13
N ARG A 81 12.61 -4.49 -23.01
CA ARG A 81 12.10 -3.15 -22.68
C ARG A 81 11.11 -2.61 -23.72
N ALA A 82 11.32 -2.87 -25.00
CA ALA A 82 10.40 -2.51 -26.08
C ALA A 82 9.06 -3.26 -25.96
N ARG A 83 9.10 -4.61 -25.82
CA ARG A 83 7.89 -5.42 -25.57
C ARG A 83 7.12 -4.98 -24.33
N ILE A 84 7.83 -4.63 -23.25
CA ILE A 84 7.22 -4.06 -22.05
C ILE A 84 6.62 -2.68 -22.34
N ALA A 85 7.31 -1.80 -23.08
CA ALA A 85 6.83 -0.47 -23.47
C ALA A 85 5.56 -0.54 -24.33
N GLU A 86 5.56 -1.39 -25.36
CA GLU A 86 4.41 -1.68 -26.21
C GLU A 86 3.23 -2.23 -25.41
N GLY A 87 3.48 -3.12 -24.43
CA GLY A 87 2.46 -3.62 -23.50
C GLY A 87 1.79 -2.51 -22.66
N GLN A 88 2.53 -1.46 -22.26
CA GLN A 88 1.93 -0.31 -21.57
C GLN A 88 1.14 0.61 -22.49
N TRP A 89 1.46 0.63 -23.79
CA TRP A 89 0.84 1.51 -24.77
C TRP A 89 -0.41 0.90 -25.39
N LYS A 90 -0.37 -0.39 -25.78
CA LYS A 90 -1.52 -1.12 -26.34
C LYS A 90 -2.64 -1.39 -25.34
N GLY A 91 -2.34 -1.31 -24.03
CA GLY A 91 -3.34 -1.67 -23.01
C GLY A 91 -3.65 -3.16 -22.97
N ASP A 92 -2.70 -4.00 -23.40
CA ASP A 92 -2.80 -5.45 -23.60
C ASP A 92 -2.87 -6.24 -22.26
N PRO A 93 -3.66 -7.33 -22.13
CA PRO A 93 -3.62 -8.20 -20.94
C PRO A 93 -2.28 -8.92 -20.76
N LEU A 94 -1.45 -9.07 -21.80
CA LEU A 94 -0.08 -9.57 -21.66
C LEU A 94 0.72 -8.73 -20.63
N PHE A 95 0.36 -7.46 -20.49
CA PHE A 95 0.99 -6.52 -19.56
C PHE A 95 0.75 -6.88 -18.07
N ASP A 96 -0.35 -7.57 -17.75
CA ASP A 96 -0.62 -8.07 -16.39
C ASP A 96 0.41 -9.13 -15.95
N LYS A 97 1.01 -9.85 -16.90
CA LYS A 97 2.12 -10.81 -16.67
C LYS A 97 3.39 -10.12 -16.14
N TYR A 98 3.58 -8.85 -16.48
CA TYR A 98 4.74 -8.02 -16.09
C TYR A 98 4.48 -7.11 -14.87
N HIS A 99 3.25 -7.04 -14.34
CA HIS A 99 2.95 -6.25 -13.14
C HIS A 99 3.50 -6.90 -11.86
N LEU A 100 3.60 -6.12 -10.78
CA LEU A 100 3.88 -6.66 -9.44
C LEU A 100 2.73 -7.59 -9.03
N ALA A 101 3.02 -8.66 -8.29
CA ALA A 101 2.01 -9.66 -7.89
C ALA A 101 0.78 -9.09 -7.17
N ARG A 102 0.91 -7.94 -6.50
CA ARG A 102 -0.18 -7.17 -5.87
C ARG A 102 -1.26 -6.70 -6.85
N ASP A 103 -0.88 -6.40 -8.09
CA ASP A 103 -1.68 -5.67 -9.06
C ASP A 103 -2.14 -6.54 -10.24
N ARG A 104 -1.88 -7.85 -10.20
CA ARG A 104 -2.28 -8.84 -11.21
C ARG A 104 -3.69 -9.39 -10.96
N GLY A 105 -4.39 -9.75 -12.03
CA GLY A 105 -5.56 -10.62 -11.99
C GLY A 105 -6.82 -9.98 -12.59
N PRO A 106 -7.74 -10.78 -13.17
CA PRO A 106 -8.85 -10.27 -13.98
C PRO A 106 -9.82 -9.37 -13.20
N GLU A 107 -9.96 -9.59 -11.89
CA GLU A 107 -10.76 -8.74 -11.00
C GLU A 107 -10.11 -7.38 -10.74
N ARG A 108 -8.78 -7.34 -10.57
CA ARG A 108 -8.02 -6.09 -10.39
C ARG A 108 -7.94 -5.31 -11.69
N LEU A 109 -7.90 -6.00 -12.83
CA LEU A 109 -8.03 -5.43 -14.16
C LEU A 109 -9.41 -4.77 -14.36
N LEU A 110 -10.51 -5.47 -14.07
CA LEU A 110 -11.85 -4.89 -14.12
C LEU A 110 -11.98 -3.66 -13.20
N VAL A 111 -11.39 -3.70 -12.00
CA VAL A 111 -11.39 -2.55 -11.07
C VAL A 111 -10.51 -1.40 -11.55
N ARG A 112 -9.37 -1.64 -12.22
CA ARG A 112 -8.63 -0.58 -12.92
C ARG A 112 -9.53 0.13 -13.92
N ASP A 113 -10.23 -0.63 -14.75
CA ASP A 113 -11.08 -0.08 -15.81
C ASP A 113 -12.27 0.73 -15.24
N ILE A 114 -12.91 0.25 -14.17
CA ILE A 114 -13.98 0.97 -13.45
C ILE A 114 -13.48 2.29 -12.82
N VAL A 115 -12.24 2.33 -12.32
CA VAL A 115 -11.64 3.53 -11.69
C VAL A 115 -11.11 4.52 -12.73
N ASP A 116 -10.62 4.03 -13.86
CA ASP A 116 -10.00 4.84 -14.90
C ASP A 116 -11.02 5.42 -15.91
N SER A 117 -12.18 4.78 -16.09
CA SER A 117 -13.27 5.25 -16.96
C SER A 117 -14.08 6.45 -16.41
N ARG A 118 -13.78 6.97 -15.21
CA ARG A 118 -14.61 7.95 -14.49
C ARG A 118 -13.85 9.23 -14.12
N TRP A 119 -14.51 10.39 -14.17
CA TRP A 119 -14.01 11.62 -13.53
C TRP A 119 -13.89 11.41 -12.03
N SER A 120 -12.66 11.43 -11.54
CA SER A 120 -12.34 11.33 -10.11
C SER A 120 -12.20 12.75 -9.56
N ILE A 121 -12.95 13.11 -8.50
CA ILE A 121 -12.83 14.45 -7.89
C ILE A 121 -11.56 14.49 -7.03
N GLY A 122 -11.19 13.37 -6.42
CA GLY A 122 -9.93 13.19 -5.69
C GLY A 122 -8.65 13.62 -6.42
N GLN A 123 -8.61 13.65 -7.76
CA GLN A 123 -7.45 14.17 -8.49
C GLN A 123 -7.25 15.69 -8.34
N TYR A 124 -8.33 16.43 -8.01
CA TYR A 124 -8.30 17.86 -7.69
C TYR A 124 -8.05 18.13 -6.20
N TYR A 125 -8.00 17.10 -5.34
CA TYR A 125 -7.73 17.26 -3.91
C TYR A 125 -6.42 18.00 -3.65
N MET A 126 -5.36 17.65 -4.38
CA MET A 126 -4.06 18.33 -4.28
C MET A 126 -4.15 19.81 -4.67
N PHE A 127 -4.91 20.16 -5.71
CA PHE A 127 -5.10 21.54 -6.13
C PHE A 127 -5.94 22.34 -5.11
N GLY A 128 -7.02 21.76 -4.58
CA GLY A 128 -7.84 22.37 -3.53
C GLY A 128 -7.08 22.56 -2.21
N ALA A 129 -6.34 21.54 -1.77
CA ALA A 129 -5.49 21.63 -0.58
C ALA A 129 -4.36 22.65 -0.74
N PHE A 130 -3.75 22.75 -1.93
CA PHE A 130 -2.70 23.74 -2.21
C PHE A 130 -3.26 25.17 -2.27
N ALA A 131 -4.45 25.38 -2.84
CA ALA A 131 -5.14 26.67 -2.76
C ALA A 131 -5.45 27.05 -1.30
N ILE A 132 -5.99 26.12 -0.50
CA ILE A 132 -6.24 26.32 0.94
C ILE A 132 -4.95 26.69 1.69
N LEU A 133 -3.83 26.02 1.39
CA LEU A 133 -2.52 26.31 1.96
C LEU A 133 -2.04 27.73 1.65
N ILE A 134 -2.18 28.18 0.40
CA ILE A 134 -1.84 29.55 -0.01
C ILE A 134 -2.67 30.57 0.78
N PHE A 135 -4.00 30.44 0.78
CA PHE A 135 -4.88 31.38 1.51
C PHE A 135 -4.66 31.36 3.03
N SER A 136 -4.22 30.23 3.60
CA SER A 136 -3.89 30.10 5.02
C SER A 136 -2.70 30.96 5.47
N THR A 137 -1.88 31.50 4.55
CA THR A 137 -0.76 32.39 4.90
C THR A 137 -1.19 33.83 5.24
N SER A 138 -2.45 34.19 5.00
CA SER A 138 -2.99 35.56 5.17
C SER A 138 -3.16 36.02 6.63
N GLY A 139 -2.95 35.16 7.63
CA GLY A 139 -3.01 35.52 9.06
C GLY A 139 -4.40 35.82 9.65
N SER A 140 -5.46 35.85 8.85
CA SER A 140 -6.82 36.10 9.35
C SER A 140 -7.43 34.86 10.00
N VAL A 141 -7.72 34.94 11.31
CA VAL A 141 -8.38 33.87 12.10
C VAL A 141 -9.75 33.48 11.52
N GLN A 142 -10.51 34.47 11.03
CA GLN A 142 -11.80 34.25 10.39
C GLN A 142 -11.64 33.48 9.07
N LEU A 143 -10.66 33.85 8.24
CA LEU A 143 -10.36 33.09 7.02
C LEU A 143 -9.87 31.68 7.35
N GLN A 144 -9.03 31.50 8.37
CA GLN A 144 -8.54 30.19 8.81
C GLN A 144 -9.69 29.25 9.22
N SER A 145 -10.75 29.79 9.84
CA SER A 145 -11.96 29.04 10.17
C SER A 145 -12.73 28.61 8.91
N TYR A 146 -12.93 29.51 7.95
CA TYR A 146 -13.54 29.16 6.66
C TYR A 146 -12.71 28.15 5.85
N LEU A 147 -11.38 28.26 5.88
CA LEU A 147 -10.45 27.34 5.21
C LEU A 147 -10.48 25.94 5.84
N PHE A 148 -10.63 25.84 7.17
CA PHE A 148 -10.81 24.55 7.85
C PHE A 148 -12.15 23.90 7.47
N ILE A 149 -13.24 24.67 7.43
CA ILE A 149 -14.56 24.19 6.97
C ILE A 149 -14.47 23.75 5.49
N ALA A 150 -13.81 24.53 4.63
CA ALA A 150 -13.61 24.18 3.22
C ALA A 150 -12.81 22.88 3.04
N LEU A 151 -11.78 22.65 3.87
CA LEU A 151 -11.02 21.40 3.89
C LEU A 151 -11.87 20.20 4.32
N LEU A 152 -12.73 20.36 5.33
CA LEU A 152 -13.68 19.33 5.76
C LEU A 152 -14.70 19.00 4.66
N VAL A 153 -15.27 20.01 3.99
CA VAL A 153 -16.21 19.83 2.87
C VAL A 153 -15.54 19.13 1.69
N LEU A 154 -14.32 19.56 1.30
CA LEU A 154 -13.53 18.94 0.25
C LEU A 154 -13.25 17.46 0.55
N THR A 155 -12.90 17.15 1.81
CA THR A 155 -12.67 15.78 2.28
C THR A 155 -13.97 14.95 2.24
N ALA A 156 -15.09 15.52 2.71
CA ALA A 156 -16.39 14.85 2.71
C ALA A 156 -16.86 14.47 1.29
N VAL A 157 -16.68 15.36 0.31
CA VAL A 157 -16.97 15.08 -1.11
C VAL A 157 -16.18 13.86 -1.61
N ILE A 158 -14.88 13.77 -1.29
CA ILE A 158 -14.01 12.65 -1.70
C ILE A 158 -14.37 11.35 -0.99
N VAL A 159 -14.81 11.41 0.28
CA VAL A 159 -15.33 10.24 1.01
C VAL A 159 -16.62 9.72 0.38
N VAL A 160 -17.58 10.61 0.07
CA VAL A 160 -18.82 10.24 -0.63
C VAL A 160 -18.53 9.68 -2.03
N GLU A 161 -17.60 10.28 -2.77
CA GLU A 161 -17.11 9.77 -4.06
C GLU A 161 -16.55 8.34 -3.93
N SER A 162 -15.72 8.11 -2.91
CA SER A 162 -15.10 6.81 -2.62
C SER A 162 -16.13 5.73 -2.22
N ILE A 163 -17.17 6.10 -1.48
CA ILE A 163 -18.29 5.22 -1.13
C ILE A 163 -19.12 4.87 -2.38
N CYS A 164 -19.38 5.85 -3.26
CA CYS A 164 -20.06 5.61 -4.53
C CYS A 164 -19.25 4.68 -5.44
N LEU A 165 -17.95 4.94 -5.59
CA LEU A 165 -17.02 4.11 -6.35
C LEU A 165 -16.99 2.66 -5.85
N THR A 166 -16.81 2.45 -4.55
CA THR A 166 -16.75 1.10 -3.97
C THR A 166 -18.08 0.34 -4.08
N ARG A 167 -19.23 1.04 -4.02
CA ARG A 167 -20.55 0.44 -4.32
C ARG A 167 -20.69 0.03 -5.79
N ARG A 168 -20.16 0.81 -6.75
CA ARG A 168 -20.15 0.43 -8.19
C ARG A 168 -19.20 -0.74 -8.46
N VAL A 169 -17.99 -0.70 -7.91
CA VAL A 169 -17.01 -1.81 -7.94
C VAL A 169 -17.64 -3.09 -7.38
N LYS A 170 -18.32 -3.03 -6.23
CA LYS A 170 -19.05 -4.17 -5.66
C LYS A 170 -20.04 -4.76 -6.67
N ARG A 171 -20.92 -3.93 -7.26
CA ARG A 171 -21.93 -4.41 -8.23
C ARG A 171 -21.29 -5.11 -9.44
N LEU A 172 -20.35 -4.45 -10.12
CA LEU A 172 -19.77 -4.96 -11.36
C LEU A 172 -18.86 -6.18 -11.15
N VAL A 173 -18.10 -6.23 -10.06
CA VAL A 173 -17.27 -7.41 -9.74
C VAL A 173 -18.14 -8.61 -9.40
N PHE A 174 -19.20 -8.48 -8.59
CA PHE A 174 -20.08 -9.63 -8.30
C PHE A 174 -20.93 -10.08 -9.51
N ALA A 175 -21.24 -9.17 -10.44
CA ALA A 175 -21.94 -9.53 -11.67
C ALA A 175 -21.06 -10.37 -12.62
N ARG A 176 -19.75 -10.08 -12.73
CA ARG A 176 -18.83 -10.78 -13.66
C ARG A 176 -18.01 -11.91 -13.02
N PHE A 177 -17.73 -11.83 -11.71
CA PHE A 177 -16.92 -12.79 -10.96
C PHE A 177 -17.67 -13.28 -9.69
N PRO A 178 -18.69 -14.14 -9.83
CA PRO A 178 -19.46 -14.65 -8.70
C PRO A 178 -18.66 -15.57 -7.77
N ARG A 179 -17.56 -16.17 -8.24
CA ARG A 179 -16.64 -17.03 -7.47
C ARG A 179 -15.27 -16.38 -7.18
N THR A 180 -15.26 -15.08 -6.87
CA THR A 180 -14.04 -14.35 -6.49
C THR A 180 -13.36 -14.90 -5.23
N GLU A 181 -12.09 -15.30 -5.36
CA GLU A 181 -11.22 -15.69 -4.25
C GLU A 181 -10.55 -14.49 -3.55
N GLN A 182 -10.40 -13.34 -4.23
CA GLN A 182 -9.75 -12.16 -3.65
C GLN A 182 -10.56 -11.57 -2.48
N ARG A 183 -9.86 -11.16 -1.42
CA ARG A 183 -10.47 -10.51 -0.26
C ARG A 183 -11.13 -9.18 -0.66
N LYS A 184 -12.46 -9.16 -0.71
CA LYS A 184 -13.35 -8.03 -1.08
C LYS A 184 -12.85 -6.65 -0.62
N GLY A 185 -12.49 -6.52 0.67
CA GLY A 185 -11.97 -5.27 1.24
C GLY A 185 -10.63 -4.79 0.66
N GLY A 186 -9.73 -5.70 0.28
CA GLY A 186 -8.47 -5.37 -0.39
C GLY A 186 -8.67 -4.87 -1.83
N LEU A 187 -9.75 -5.31 -2.50
CA LEU A 187 -10.14 -4.83 -3.82
C LEU A 187 -10.79 -3.43 -3.74
N TYR A 188 -11.61 -3.17 -2.71
CA TYR A 188 -12.14 -1.82 -2.44
C TYR A 188 -11.03 -0.82 -2.07
N TRP A 189 -10.09 -1.22 -1.21
CA TRP A 189 -8.93 -0.39 -0.85
C TRP A 189 -8.07 -0.06 -2.07
N TYR A 190 -7.82 -1.05 -2.95
CA TYR A 190 -7.14 -0.84 -4.22
C TYR A 190 -7.86 0.18 -5.13
N ALA A 191 -9.19 0.12 -5.21
CA ALA A 191 -9.98 1.09 -5.96
C ALA A 191 -9.84 2.53 -5.42
N ILE A 192 -9.95 2.71 -4.09
CA ILE A 192 -9.83 4.01 -3.42
C ILE A 192 -8.44 4.61 -3.66
N GLN A 193 -7.39 3.86 -3.36
CA GLN A 193 -6.00 4.31 -3.54
C GLN A 193 -5.71 4.70 -5.00
N ARG A 194 -6.27 3.97 -5.98
CA ARG A 194 -6.15 4.32 -7.40
C ARG A 194 -6.94 5.58 -7.77
N SER A 195 -8.13 5.81 -7.22
CA SER A 195 -8.93 7.00 -7.53
C SER A 195 -8.31 8.31 -7.05
N ILE A 196 -7.61 8.30 -5.91
CA ILE A 196 -6.93 9.47 -5.33
C ILE A 196 -5.73 9.91 -6.20
N MET A 197 -4.99 8.95 -6.78
CA MET A 197 -3.84 9.27 -7.64
C MET A 197 -4.29 9.91 -8.97
N PRO A 198 -3.64 10.99 -9.44
CA PRO A 198 -3.99 11.64 -10.70
C PRO A 198 -3.70 10.72 -11.89
N ARG A 199 -4.61 10.71 -12.89
CA ARG A 199 -4.63 9.72 -13.99
C ARG A 199 -3.31 9.54 -14.75
N SER A 200 -2.50 10.59 -14.88
CA SER A 200 -1.18 10.54 -15.53
C SER A 200 -0.13 9.74 -14.73
N MET A 201 -0.16 9.84 -13.40
CA MET A 201 0.80 9.19 -12.49
C MET A 201 0.37 7.76 -12.09
N ARG A 202 -0.84 7.32 -12.50
CA ARG A 202 -1.33 5.95 -12.28
C ARG A 202 -0.51 4.95 -13.12
N ASN A 203 0.57 4.44 -12.54
CA ASN A 203 1.24 3.25 -13.04
C ASN A 203 0.50 2.00 -12.49
N PRO A 204 0.11 1.01 -13.32
CA PRO A 204 0.19 0.96 -14.78
C PRO A 204 -0.91 1.81 -15.44
N ARG A 205 -0.62 2.37 -16.63
CA ARG A 205 -1.45 3.38 -17.33
C ARG A 205 -2.94 3.00 -17.45
N ALA A 206 -3.77 4.03 -17.50
CA ALA A 206 -5.22 3.93 -17.67
C ALA A 206 -5.59 3.43 -19.08
N ARG A 207 -6.22 2.24 -19.14
CA ARG A 207 -6.64 1.60 -20.40
C ARG A 207 -7.91 2.24 -20.98
N MET A 208 -8.89 2.56 -20.12
CA MET A 208 -10.21 3.07 -20.52
C MET A 208 -10.26 4.59 -20.75
N SER A 209 -11.07 5.02 -21.71
CA SER A 209 -11.50 6.42 -21.86
C SER A 209 -12.66 6.77 -20.92
N TYR A 210 -12.92 8.07 -20.71
CA TYR A 210 -13.88 8.63 -19.76
C TYR A 210 -15.36 8.39 -20.06
N LYS A 211 -15.66 7.71 -21.16
CA LYS A 211 -17.02 7.37 -21.62
C LYS A 211 -17.11 5.90 -22.05
N ALA A 212 -16.19 5.04 -21.59
CA ALA A 212 -16.28 3.59 -21.82
C ALA A 212 -17.59 3.04 -21.23
N LYS A 213 -18.32 2.24 -22.00
CA LYS A 213 -19.59 1.63 -21.54
C LYS A 213 -19.29 0.50 -20.57
N GLU A 214 -20.26 0.13 -19.72
CA GLU A 214 -20.06 -0.95 -18.74
C GLU A 214 -19.77 -2.30 -19.39
N ASP A 215 -20.23 -2.49 -20.63
CA ASP A 215 -19.93 -3.64 -21.48
C ASP A 215 -18.44 -3.77 -21.84
N ASP A 216 -17.72 -2.64 -21.95
CA ASP A 216 -16.33 -2.59 -22.42
C ASP A 216 -15.32 -2.75 -21.28
N LEU A 217 -15.72 -2.40 -20.05
CA LEU A 217 -14.91 -2.59 -18.84
C LEU A 217 -14.46 -4.04 -18.73
N GLY A 218 -13.17 -4.30 -18.52
CA GLY A 218 -12.63 -5.65 -18.36
C GLY A 218 -12.81 -6.57 -19.57
N LYS A 219 -13.12 -6.05 -20.77
CA LYS A 219 -12.87 -6.79 -22.02
C LYS A 219 -11.36 -6.82 -22.28
N VAL A 220 -10.87 -7.96 -22.78
CA VAL A 220 -9.58 -8.01 -23.46
C VAL A 220 -9.72 -7.21 -24.75
N VAL A 221 -9.00 -6.09 -24.86
CA VAL A 221 -8.70 -5.50 -26.18
C VAL A 221 -7.82 -6.52 -26.90
N LYS A 222 -8.25 -6.93 -28.08
CA LYS A 222 -7.71 -8.06 -28.85
C LYS A 222 -6.85 -7.57 -30.01
#